data_AF-A0A819T688-F1
#
_entry.id   AF-A0A819T688-F1
#
_cell.length_a   1.000
_cell.length_b   1.000
_cell.length_c   1.000
_cell.angle_alpha   90.00
_cell.angle_beta   90.00
_cell.angle_gamma   90.00
#
_symmetry.space_group_name_H-M   'P 1'
#
loop_
_entity.id
_entity.type
_entity.pdbx_description
1 polymer ?
#
loop_
_entity_poly.entity_id
_entity_poly.type
_entity_poly.pdbx_seq_one_letter_code
_entity_poly.pdbx_strand_id
1 'polypeptide(L)'
;MHVPSILFVLAGIIVAYLHTNATRYYAKEDVYEDEESKEKALRTAVRGISPNVCDEEKLNNYFREAYPSMEILLYISELNLRVWQQSKKMFEETRQRPVVYNNKCRQMCGVKDQSTHVRDEKCGIAFVIFSTLEQAHKAYADFRSTCFSRHRRIETSRSKTLVMHEWNVKFTPSPKNSI
;
A
#
# COMPACT_ATOMS: atom_id res chain seq x y z
N MET A 1 -30.18 42.98 29.54
CA MET A 1 -28.93 42.43 28.96
C MET A 1 -29.20 41.03 28.42
N HIS A 2 -29.27 40.83 27.10
CA HIS A 2 -29.51 39.52 26.48
C HIS A 2 -28.24 38.99 25.81
N VAL A 3 -27.24 38.61 26.61
CA VAL A 3 -25.98 38.03 26.13
C VAL A 3 -25.96 36.48 26.06
N PRO A 4 -26.72 35.68 26.85
CA PRO A 4 -26.47 34.23 26.91
C PRO A 4 -26.78 33.47 25.61
N SER A 5 -27.70 33.96 24.77
CA SER A 5 -28.21 33.21 23.61
C SER A 5 -27.14 32.91 22.54
N ILE A 6 -26.13 33.77 22.36
CA ILE A 6 -25.11 33.59 21.31
C ILE A 6 -24.16 32.44 21.64
N LEU A 7 -23.81 32.26 22.92
CA LEU A 7 -22.91 31.20 23.38
C LEU A 7 -23.50 29.79 23.13
N PHE A 8 -24.80 29.60 23.37
CA PHE A 8 -25.46 28.31 23.11
C PHE A 8 -25.50 27.96 21.62
N VAL A 9 -25.70 28.95 20.74
CA VAL A 9 -25.69 28.74 19.27
C VAL A 9 -24.29 28.32 18.81
N LEU A 10 -23.23 29.01 19.26
CA LEU A 10 -21.86 28.66 18.89
C LEU A 10 -21.44 27.28 19.43
N ALA A 11 -21.81 26.94 20.67
CA ALA A 11 -21.55 25.61 21.24
C ALA A 11 -22.26 24.51 20.42
N GLY A 12 -23.53 24.72 20.04
CA GLY A 12 -24.27 23.78 19.19
C GLY A 12 -23.62 23.57 17.82
N ILE A 13 -23.14 24.63 17.16
CA ILE A 13 -22.43 24.54 15.88
C ILE A 13 -21.12 23.76 16.03
N ILE A 14 -20.34 23.99 17.09
CA ILE A 14 -19.09 23.27 17.34
C ILE A 14 -19.36 21.77 17.59
N VAL A 15 -20.34 21.42 18.41
CA VAL A 15 -20.73 20.02 18.67
C VAL A 15 -21.21 19.34 17.39
N ALA A 16 -22.06 19.99 16.59
CA ALA A 16 -22.52 19.45 15.32
C ALA A 16 -21.36 19.25 14.31
N TYR A 17 -20.43 20.20 14.23
CA TYR A 17 -19.25 20.10 13.36
C TYR A 17 -18.31 18.96 13.79
N LEU A 18 -18.04 18.82 15.09
CA LEU A 18 -17.26 17.71 15.64
C LEU A 18 -17.95 16.37 15.37
N HIS A 19 -19.25 16.26 15.62
CA HIS A 19 -20.01 15.03 15.39
C HIS A 19 -20.07 14.65 13.91
N THR A 20 -20.24 15.62 13.00
CA THR A 20 -20.28 15.38 11.54
C THR A 20 -18.92 14.98 10.98
N ASN A 21 -17.82 15.52 11.53
CA ASN A 21 -16.49 15.09 11.14
C ASN A 21 -16.13 13.73 11.76
N ALA A 22 -16.48 13.48 13.02
CA ALA A 22 -16.31 12.17 13.64
C ALA A 22 -17.04 11.08 12.85
N THR A 23 -18.31 11.28 12.50
CA THR A 23 -19.03 10.31 11.65
C THR A 23 -18.41 10.17 10.26
N ARG A 24 -17.82 11.22 9.66
CA ARG A 24 -17.05 11.06 8.41
C ARG A 24 -15.76 10.26 8.54
N TYR A 25 -15.16 10.16 9.74
CA TYR A 25 -14.02 9.28 10.00
C TYR A 25 -14.42 7.83 10.25
N TYR A 26 -15.63 7.55 10.77
CA TYR A 26 -16.12 6.20 11.04
C TYR A 26 -17.04 5.62 9.95
N ALA A 27 -17.81 6.45 9.23
CA ALA A 27 -18.75 6.02 8.17
C ALA A 27 -18.07 5.64 6.84
N LYS A 28 -16.82 5.17 6.91
CA LYS A 28 -16.17 4.43 5.82
C LYS A 28 -15.53 3.12 6.30
N GLU A 29 -16.21 2.48 7.25
CA GLU A 29 -16.27 1.02 7.26
C GLU A 29 -17.05 0.59 6.01
N ASP A 30 -16.32 0.14 4.98
CA ASP A 30 -16.93 -0.53 3.84
C ASP A 30 -17.51 -1.86 4.39
N VAL A 31 -18.83 -1.92 4.60
CA VAL A 31 -19.51 -3.09 5.20
C VAL A 31 -19.40 -4.28 4.26
N TYR A 32 -18.46 -5.18 4.55
CA TYR A 32 -18.32 -6.45 3.86
C TYR A 32 -19.43 -7.41 4.30
N GLU A 33 -20.54 -7.43 3.55
CA GLU A 33 -21.74 -8.23 3.86
C GLU A 33 -21.52 -9.75 3.76
N ASP A 34 -20.39 -10.21 3.19
CA ASP A 34 -20.06 -11.63 3.04
C ASP A 34 -18.71 -12.00 3.68
N GLU A 35 -18.63 -13.20 4.27
CA GLU A 35 -17.43 -13.73 4.94
C GLU A 35 -16.23 -13.89 3.98
N GLU A 36 -16.48 -14.20 2.71
CA GLU A 36 -15.44 -14.27 1.67
C GLU A 36 -14.78 -12.88 1.48
N SER A 37 -15.54 -11.80 1.65
CA SER A 37 -15.09 -10.42 1.56
C SER A 37 -14.39 -9.93 2.83
N LYS A 38 -14.75 -10.44 4.01
CA LYS A 38 -13.93 -10.27 5.22
C LYS A 38 -12.55 -10.87 5.03
N GLU A 39 -12.45 -12.13 4.58
CA GLU A 39 -11.16 -12.81 4.35
C GLU A 39 -10.30 -12.10 3.28
N LYS A 40 -10.91 -11.46 2.27
CA LYS A 40 -10.21 -10.64 1.28
C LYS A 40 -9.71 -9.32 1.87
N ALA A 41 -10.48 -8.69 2.74
CA ALA A 41 -10.10 -7.44 3.39
C ALA A 41 -8.93 -7.62 4.38
N LEU A 42 -8.64 -8.85 4.82
CA LEU A 42 -7.41 -9.21 5.53
C LEU A 42 -6.13 -9.11 4.68
N ARG A 43 -6.26 -9.07 3.34
CA ARG A 43 -5.13 -9.15 2.40
C ARG A 43 -4.72 -7.77 1.91
N THR A 44 -3.47 -7.39 2.19
CA THR A 44 -2.86 -6.15 1.71
C THR A 44 -1.70 -6.47 0.75
N ALA A 45 -1.62 -5.75 -0.37
CA ALA A 45 -0.50 -5.80 -1.30
C ALA A 45 0.46 -4.65 -1.01
N VAL A 46 1.69 -5.00 -0.64
CA VAL A 46 2.83 -4.09 -0.47
C VAL A 46 3.58 -4.05 -1.80
N ARG A 47 3.51 -2.91 -2.50
CA ARG A 47 4.23 -2.65 -3.76
C ARG A 47 5.41 -1.73 -3.52
N GLY A 48 6.35 -1.68 -4.46
CA GLY A 48 7.49 -0.77 -4.38
C GLY A 48 8.65 -1.30 -3.54
N ILE A 49 8.65 -2.61 -3.24
CA ILE A 49 9.76 -3.28 -2.57
C ILE A 49 10.94 -3.33 -3.55
N SER A 50 12.13 -2.99 -3.06
CA SER A 50 13.36 -3.09 -3.86
C SER A 50 13.76 -4.56 -4.02
N PRO A 51 14.15 -5.02 -5.22
CA PRO A 51 14.47 -6.44 -5.45
C PRO A 51 15.59 -6.98 -4.55
N ASN A 52 16.54 -6.14 -4.14
CA ASN A 52 17.62 -6.50 -3.20
C ASN A 52 17.12 -6.84 -1.78
N VAL A 53 15.87 -6.52 -1.48
CA VAL A 53 15.21 -6.72 -0.18
C VAL A 53 13.84 -7.40 -0.31
N CYS A 54 13.48 -7.86 -1.51
CA CYS A 54 12.31 -8.69 -1.78
C CYS A 54 12.59 -10.16 -1.40
N ASP A 55 12.92 -10.35 -0.13
CA ASP A 55 13.29 -11.62 0.49
C ASP A 55 12.29 -11.93 1.60
N GLU A 56 11.80 -13.17 1.64
CA GLU A 56 10.70 -13.57 2.53
C GLU A 56 11.10 -13.46 4.00
N GLU A 57 12.30 -13.89 4.35
CA GLU A 57 12.79 -13.83 5.72
C GLU A 57 12.97 -12.38 6.19
N LYS A 58 13.55 -11.50 5.36
CA LYS A 58 13.70 -10.07 5.68
C LYS A 58 12.37 -9.36 5.84
N LEU A 59 11.40 -9.63 4.96
CA LEU A 59 10.07 -9.02 5.02
C LEU A 59 9.27 -9.55 6.21
N ASN A 60 9.29 -10.86 6.47
CA ASN A 60 8.59 -11.49 7.60
C ASN A 60 9.15 -10.97 8.93
N ASN A 61 10.47 -10.95 9.09
CA ASN A 61 11.13 -10.36 10.27
C ASN A 61 10.74 -8.89 10.46
N TYR A 62 10.68 -8.09 9.39
CA TYR A 62 10.21 -6.71 9.50
C TYR A 62 8.75 -6.61 9.98
N PHE A 63 7.83 -7.35 9.38
CA PHE A 63 6.42 -7.28 9.79
C PHE A 63 6.22 -7.77 11.23
N ARG A 64 7.01 -8.75 11.70
CA ARG A 64 7.06 -9.17 13.11
C ARG A 64 7.64 -8.11 14.04
N GLU A 65 8.71 -7.42 13.66
CA GLU A 65 9.27 -6.30 14.43
C GLU A 65 8.32 -5.10 14.49
N ALA A 66 7.62 -4.81 13.39
CA ALA A 66 6.68 -3.70 13.28
C ALA A 66 5.36 -3.94 14.03
N TYR A 67 4.91 -5.20 14.06
CA TYR A 67 3.59 -5.59 14.58
C TYR A 67 3.69 -6.85 15.46
N PRO A 68 4.39 -6.80 16.61
CA PRO A 68 4.73 -7.98 17.41
C PRO A 68 3.52 -8.70 18.04
N SER A 69 2.35 -8.05 18.07
CA SER A 69 1.09 -8.60 18.58
C SER A 69 0.13 -9.08 17.49
N MET A 70 0.55 -9.09 16.21
CA MET A 70 -0.29 -9.49 15.08
C MET A 70 0.16 -10.84 14.53
N GLU A 71 -0.81 -11.69 14.21
CA GLU A 71 -0.55 -12.89 13.43
C GLU A 71 -0.54 -12.49 11.95
N ILE A 72 0.60 -12.73 11.29
CA ILE A 72 0.85 -12.28 9.92
C ILE A 72 1.32 -13.47 9.09
N LEU A 73 0.58 -13.75 8.01
CA LEU A 73 1.00 -14.66 6.95
C LEU A 73 1.52 -13.82 5.78
N LEU A 74 2.82 -13.97 5.48
CA LEU A 74 3.47 -13.33 4.35
C LEU A 74 3.47 -14.27 3.15
N TYR A 75 3.16 -13.74 1.97
CA TYR A 75 3.30 -14.44 0.70
C TYR A 75 3.95 -13.53 -0.35
N ILE A 76 5.13 -13.90 -0.84
CA ILE A 76 5.75 -13.22 -1.99
C ILE A 76 5.26 -13.89 -3.27
N SER A 77 4.75 -13.09 -4.21
CA SER A 77 4.33 -13.63 -5.50
C SER A 77 5.53 -14.03 -6.35
N GLU A 78 5.78 -15.34 -6.46
CA GLU A 78 6.81 -15.93 -7.34
C GLU A 78 6.78 -15.41 -8.77
N LEU A 79 5.60 -15.06 -9.29
CA LEU A 79 5.40 -14.58 -10.65
C LEU A 79 6.27 -13.34 -10.94
N ASN A 80 6.38 -12.43 -9.96
CA ASN A 80 7.23 -11.25 -10.07
C ASN A 80 8.73 -11.61 -9.97
N LEU A 81 9.06 -12.63 -9.18
CA LEU A 81 10.44 -13.10 -9.03
C LEU A 81 10.98 -13.67 -10.34
N ARG A 82 10.20 -14.53 -11.02
CA ARG A 82 10.59 -15.12 -12.31
C ARG A 82 10.71 -14.10 -13.43
N VAL A 83 9.75 -13.18 -13.53
CA VAL A 83 9.79 -12.06 -14.51
C VAL A 83 11.02 -11.18 -14.26
N TRP A 84 11.31 -10.82 -13.00
CA TRP A 84 12.50 -10.04 -12.67
C TRP A 84 13.81 -10.80 -12.93
N GLN A 85 13.90 -12.08 -12.58
CA GLN A 85 15.06 -12.92 -12.87
C GLN A 85 15.32 -13.00 -14.38
N GLN A 86 14.26 -13.08 -15.19
CA GLN A 86 14.35 -13.08 -16.65
C GLN A 86 14.78 -11.70 -17.21
N SER A 87 14.20 -10.60 -16.72
CA SER A 87 14.66 -9.22 -17.02
C SER A 87 16.15 -9.04 -16.69
N LYS A 88 16.57 -9.50 -15.49
CA LYS A 88 17.96 -9.40 -15.02
C LYS A 88 18.91 -10.21 -15.89
N LYS A 89 18.57 -11.46 -16.21
CA LYS A 89 19.39 -12.30 -17.11
C LYS A 89 19.55 -11.65 -18.48
N MET A 90 18.46 -11.15 -19.09
CA MET A 90 18.54 -10.44 -20.37
C MET A 90 19.40 -9.16 -20.27
N PHE A 91 19.36 -8.44 -19.16
CA PHE A 91 20.24 -7.29 -18.94
C PHE A 91 21.72 -7.69 -18.84
N GLU A 92 22.05 -8.75 -18.09
CA GLU A 92 23.42 -9.23 -17.92
C GLU A 92 24.02 -9.74 -19.24
N GLU A 93 23.23 -10.43 -20.06
CA GLU A 93 23.64 -10.96 -21.37
C GLU A 93 23.80 -9.87 -22.44
N THR A 94 22.87 -8.91 -22.52
CA THR A 94 22.86 -7.89 -23.59
C THR A 94 23.58 -6.59 -23.22
N ARG A 95 23.79 -6.33 -21.93
CA ARG A 95 24.08 -5.01 -21.32
C ARG A 95 23.06 -3.91 -21.65
N GLN A 96 21.94 -4.24 -22.30
CA GLN A 96 20.86 -3.31 -22.61
C GLN A 96 19.81 -3.43 -21.50
N ARG A 97 19.54 -2.33 -20.80
CA ARG A 97 18.50 -2.34 -19.76
C ARG A 97 17.15 -2.66 -20.42
N PRO A 98 16.37 -3.63 -19.89
CA PRO A 98 15.02 -3.91 -20.38
C PRO A 98 14.12 -2.73 -20.08
N VAL A 99 12.95 -2.75 -20.72
CA VAL A 99 12.24 -1.51 -20.98
C VAL A 99 10.73 -1.75 -21.21
N VAL A 100 9.85 -0.98 -20.53
CA VAL A 100 8.37 -0.99 -20.69
C VAL A 100 7.78 0.42 -20.51
N TYR A 101 7.28 1.05 -21.58
CA TYR A 101 6.56 2.34 -21.51
C TYR A 101 5.20 2.22 -20.80
N ASN A 102 4.72 3.33 -20.21
CA ASN A 102 3.33 3.48 -19.79
C ASN A 102 2.40 3.62 -21.01
N ASN A 103 1.34 2.79 -21.05
CA ASN A 103 0.36 2.68 -22.14
C ASN A 103 -0.18 4.02 -22.66
N LYS A 104 -0.33 5.06 -21.81
CA LYS A 104 -0.83 6.39 -22.23
C LYS A 104 0.12 7.14 -23.18
N CYS A 105 1.44 6.97 -23.08
CA CYS A 105 2.38 7.64 -24.01
C CYS A 105 2.40 6.97 -25.39
N ARG A 106 2.00 5.70 -25.48
CA ARG A 106 2.07 4.90 -26.71
C ARG A 106 1.14 5.42 -27.82
N GLN A 107 0.07 6.13 -27.45
CA GLN A 107 -0.92 6.66 -28.40
C GLN A 107 -0.57 8.03 -29.01
N MET A 108 0.24 8.87 -28.34
CA MET A 108 0.50 10.24 -28.81
C MET A 108 1.75 10.40 -29.68
N CYS A 109 2.76 9.54 -29.53
CA CYS A 109 4.07 9.81 -30.13
C CYS A 109 4.28 9.26 -31.55
N GLY A 110 3.36 8.44 -32.09
CA GLY A 110 3.47 7.92 -33.47
C GLY A 110 4.68 7.01 -33.77
N VAL A 111 5.52 6.71 -32.78
CA VAL A 111 6.77 5.96 -32.93
C VAL A 111 6.46 4.50 -33.25
N LYS A 112 6.62 4.13 -34.52
CA LYS A 112 6.69 2.74 -34.98
C LYS A 112 8.14 2.24 -34.88
N ASP A 113 8.69 2.16 -33.67
CA ASP A 113 9.91 1.36 -33.48
C ASP A 113 10.17 0.90 -32.03
N GLN A 114 10.97 -0.16 -31.92
CA GLN A 114 11.19 -0.96 -30.70
C GLN A 114 12.10 -0.27 -29.67
N SER A 115 11.61 0.81 -29.07
CA SER A 115 12.08 1.27 -27.76
C SER A 115 10.97 1.13 -26.71
N THR A 116 11.39 1.14 -25.45
CA THR A 116 10.52 1.22 -24.27
C THR A 116 11.26 2.00 -23.15
N HIS A 117 10.66 2.22 -21.96
CA HIS A 117 11.41 2.78 -20.81
C HIS A 117 10.95 2.17 -19.48
N VAL A 118 11.67 1.15 -18.97
CA VAL A 118 11.54 0.70 -17.58
C VAL A 118 12.02 1.86 -16.73
N ARG A 119 11.11 2.44 -15.95
CA ARG A 119 11.49 3.11 -14.71
C ARG A 119 11.96 2.04 -13.75
N ASP A 120 13.07 2.30 -13.07
CA ASP A 120 13.72 1.46 -12.06
C ASP A 120 12.80 0.35 -11.52
N GLU A 121 13.11 -0.90 -11.91
CA GLU A 121 12.30 -2.09 -11.62
C GLU A 121 12.14 -2.29 -10.10
N LYS A 122 11.10 -1.69 -9.53
CA LYS A 122 10.65 -1.90 -8.14
C LYS A 122 9.97 -3.27 -8.04
N CYS A 123 10.75 -4.32 -8.22
CA CYS A 123 10.28 -5.69 -8.28
C CYS A 123 10.07 -6.26 -6.87
N GLY A 124 8.79 -6.42 -6.56
CA GLY A 124 8.29 -7.04 -5.34
C GLY A 124 6.88 -6.53 -5.06
N ILE A 125 5.88 -7.36 -5.40
CA ILE A 125 4.56 -7.29 -4.76
C ILE A 125 4.55 -8.41 -3.72
N ALA A 126 4.64 -8.04 -2.45
CA ALA A 126 4.38 -8.95 -1.35
C ALA A 126 2.92 -8.81 -0.92
N PHE A 127 2.31 -9.93 -0.58
CA PHE A 127 0.98 -9.99 0.00
C PHE A 127 1.14 -10.27 1.49
N VAL A 128 0.58 -9.40 2.31
CA VAL A 128 0.57 -9.51 3.77
C VAL A 128 -0.86 -9.75 4.19
N ILE A 129 -1.12 -10.91 4.78
CA ILE A 129 -2.43 -11.32 5.28
C ILE A 129 -2.39 -11.22 6.81
N PHE A 130 -3.35 -10.49 7.37
CA PHE A 130 -3.52 -10.28 8.82
C PHE A 130 -4.62 -11.20 9.36
N SER A 131 -4.66 -11.47 10.67
CA SER A 131 -5.74 -12.29 11.25
C SER A 131 -7.05 -11.52 11.45
N THR A 132 -7.01 -10.17 11.50
CA THR A 132 -8.23 -9.35 11.61
C THR A 132 -8.22 -8.10 10.71
N LEU A 133 -9.42 -7.61 10.38
CA LEU A 133 -9.59 -6.45 9.52
C LEU A 133 -8.98 -5.18 10.16
N GLU A 134 -9.12 -5.03 11.47
CA GLU A 134 -8.52 -3.93 12.23
C GLU A 134 -6.99 -3.88 12.08
N GLN A 135 -6.31 -5.03 12.12
CA GLN A 135 -4.86 -5.13 11.89
C GLN A 135 -4.50 -4.67 10.46
N ALA A 136 -5.25 -5.13 9.45
CA ALA A 136 -5.04 -4.74 8.06
C ALA A 136 -5.26 -3.22 7.82
N HIS A 137 -6.29 -2.63 8.44
CA HIS A 137 -6.54 -1.18 8.42
C HIS A 137 -5.44 -0.40 9.14
N LYS A 138 -4.98 -0.87 10.30
CA LYS A 138 -3.87 -0.24 11.05
C LYS A 138 -2.60 -0.23 10.21
N ALA A 139 -2.21 -1.38 9.65
CA ALA A 139 -1.05 -1.46 8.78
C ALA A 139 -1.20 -0.55 7.54
N TYR A 140 -2.35 -0.58 6.86
CA TYR A 140 -2.62 0.31 5.74
C TYR A 140 -2.51 1.80 6.11
N ALA A 141 -2.99 2.19 7.30
CA ALA A 141 -2.91 3.56 7.80
C ALA A 141 -1.47 4.00 8.08
N ASP A 142 -0.64 3.13 8.67
CA ASP A 142 0.78 3.43 8.96
C ASP A 142 1.61 3.67 7.68
N PHE A 143 1.30 2.95 6.59
CA PHE A 143 1.95 3.14 5.29
C PHE A 143 1.36 4.27 4.42
N ARG A 144 0.15 4.73 4.71
CA ARG A 144 -0.53 5.74 3.89
C ARG A 144 0.16 7.11 4.02
N SER A 145 0.74 7.58 2.92
CA SER A 145 1.20 8.97 2.81
C SER A 145 0.01 9.93 2.96
N THR A 146 -0.12 10.62 4.10
CA THR A 146 -0.94 11.82 4.19
C THR A 146 -0.14 12.99 3.61
N CYS A 147 -0.73 13.77 2.70
CA CYS A 147 -0.01 14.77 1.89
C CYS A 147 0.69 15.90 2.69
N PHE A 148 0.46 15.97 4.01
CA PHE A 148 0.97 17.02 4.90
C PHE A 148 1.73 16.47 6.12
N SER A 149 1.87 15.15 6.26
CA SER A 149 2.58 14.55 7.40
C SER A 149 3.75 13.71 6.89
N ARG A 150 4.92 13.87 7.51
CA ARG A 150 5.99 12.87 7.38
C ARG A 150 5.38 11.52 7.77
N HIS A 151 5.55 10.49 6.93
CA HIS A 151 5.07 9.14 7.22
C HIS A 151 5.38 8.78 8.69
N ARG A 152 4.40 8.19 9.39
CA ARG A 152 4.60 7.67 10.74
C ARG A 152 5.43 6.39 10.63
N ARG A 153 6.74 6.57 10.39
CA ARG A 153 7.67 5.47 10.17
C ARG A 153 7.67 4.59 11.40
N ILE A 154 7.32 3.32 11.20
CA ILE A 154 7.58 2.30 12.20
C ILE A 154 9.09 2.07 12.17
N GLU A 155 9.77 2.52 13.21
CA GLU A 155 11.20 2.30 13.38
C GLU A 155 11.42 0.89 13.93
N THR A 156 11.79 -0.02 13.04
CA THR A 156 12.30 -1.35 13.34
C THR A 156 13.82 -1.36 13.16
N SER A 157 14.50 -2.41 13.62
CA SER A 157 15.94 -2.56 13.40
C SER A 157 16.29 -2.59 11.89
N ARG A 158 15.32 -3.01 11.06
CA ARG A 158 15.43 -3.19 9.61
C ARG A 158 14.89 -2.01 8.78
N SER A 159 14.29 -0.98 9.39
CA SER A 159 13.67 0.13 8.64
C SER A 159 14.64 0.94 7.79
N LYS A 160 15.95 0.91 8.10
CA LYS A 160 17.01 1.56 7.31
C LYS A 160 17.40 0.76 6.06
N THR A 161 17.33 -0.57 6.09
CA THR A 161 17.79 -1.44 4.98
C THR A 161 16.70 -1.74 3.95
N LEU A 162 15.43 -1.70 4.36
CA LEU A 162 14.26 -2.05 3.54
C LEU A 162 13.67 -0.88 2.71
N VAL A 163 14.19 0.34 2.87
CA VAL A 163 13.84 1.52 2.05
C VAL A 163 12.32 1.82 2.00
N MET A 164 11.64 1.69 3.14
CA MET A 164 10.17 1.71 3.26
C MET A 164 9.47 2.98 2.77
N HIS A 165 10.19 4.08 2.58
CA HIS A 165 9.62 5.35 2.12
C HIS A 165 9.07 5.27 0.68
N GLU A 166 9.35 4.17 -0.04
CA GLU A 166 8.85 3.92 -1.38
C GLU A 166 7.70 2.89 -1.43
N TRP A 167 7.33 2.31 -0.29
CA TRP A 167 6.34 1.24 -0.25
C TRP A 167 4.92 1.79 -0.42
N ASN A 168 4.16 1.20 -1.33
CA ASN A 168 2.77 1.55 -1.59
C ASN A 168 1.88 0.37 -1.19
N VAL A 169 1.28 0.46 -0.01
CA VAL A 169 0.36 -0.55 0.52
C VAL A 169 -1.06 -0.24 0.08
N LYS A 170 -1.77 -1.25 -0.41
CA LYS A 170 -3.19 -1.19 -0.76
C LYS A 170 -3.89 -2.49 -0.37
N PHE A 171 -5.16 -2.43 0.00
CA PHE A 171 -6.01 -3.62 0.01
C PHE A 171 -6.06 -4.27 -1.37
N THR A 172 -6.04 -5.60 -1.42
CA THR A 172 -6.19 -6.32 -2.70
C THR A 172 -7.65 -6.40 -3.09
N PRO A 173 -8.02 -6.10 -4.36
CA PRO A 173 -9.37 -6.34 -4.82
C PRO A 173 -9.69 -7.84 -4.79
N SER A 174 -10.98 -8.17 -4.68
CA SER A 174 -11.47 -9.53 -4.83
C SER A 174 -10.99 -10.15 -6.16
N PRO A 175 -10.50 -11.41 -6.19
CA PRO A 175 -10.08 -12.05 -7.44
C PRO A 175 -11.23 -12.23 -8.44
N LYS A 176 -12.49 -12.16 -7.99
CA LYS A 176 -13.68 -12.12 -8.87
C LYS A 176 -13.77 -10.83 -9.71
N ASN A 177 -13.06 -9.76 -9.32
CA ASN A 177 -13.11 -8.43 -9.92
C ASN A 177 -11.76 -8.00 -10.54
N SER A 178 -10.83 -8.92 -10.78
CA SER A 178 -9.46 -8.61 -11.26
C SER A 178 -9.23 -8.92 -12.74
N ILE A 179 -10.27 -8.71 -13.58
CA ILE A 179 -10.22 -8.81 -15.05
C ILE A 179 -10.02 -7.42 -15.64
#